data_AF-A0A7V3HUM3-F1
#
_entry.id   AF-A0A7V3HUM3-F1
#
_cell.length_a   1.000
_cell.length_b   1.000
_cell.length_c   1.000
_cell.angle_alpha   90.00
_cell.angle_beta   90.00
_cell.angle_gamma   90.00
#
_symmetry.space_group_name_H-M   'P 1'
#
loop_
_entity.id
_entity.type
_entity.pdbx_description
1 polymer ?
#
loop_
_entity_poly.entity_id
_entity_poly.type
_entity_poly.pdbx_seq_one_letter_code
_entity_poly.pdbx_strand_id
1 'polypeptide(L)'
;MLEPINVSLESLNLLTLAPMLIAIAGGLIILIIDLLNDKLDKTLYVMLTVLVLFIDFGAVLGLTVNERGFFDVMLIDGISIISQLMIIGASMIFIPLALTSKRFHEFSYPEFFALFLFMIAGFQFMVATDNLILIFVGIETASLALYTLIALHNRSNSYEAAVKYFTMGALAAG
;
A
#
# COMPACT_ATOMS: atom_id res chain seq x y z
N MET A 1 -23.46 22.25 31.20
CA MET A 1 -24.10 21.95 29.91
C MET A 1 -22.98 21.50 29.00
N LEU A 2 -22.97 20.23 28.59
CA LEU A 2 -21.96 19.72 27.66
C LEU A 2 -22.21 20.41 26.32
N GLU A 3 -21.23 21.13 25.80
CA GLU A 3 -21.31 21.69 24.45
C GLU A 3 -21.57 20.54 23.47
N PRO A 4 -22.52 20.68 22.53
CA PRO A 4 -22.74 19.65 21.53
C PRO A 4 -21.43 19.49 20.75
N ILE A 5 -20.87 18.28 20.75
CA ILE A 5 -19.70 17.91 19.95
C ILE A 5 -20.11 18.07 18.49
N ASN A 6 -19.82 19.24 17.93
CA ASN A 6 -20.15 19.57 16.56
C ASN A 6 -19.02 19.02 15.68
N VAL A 7 -19.15 17.75 15.30
CA VAL A 7 -18.22 17.09 14.38
C VAL A 7 -18.38 17.75 13.01
N SER A 8 -17.56 18.74 12.70
CA SER A 8 -17.62 19.44 11.41
C SER A 8 -17.19 18.48 10.30
N LEU A 9 -18.01 18.35 9.25
CA LEU A 9 -17.67 17.55 8.06
C LEU A 9 -16.40 18.06 7.36
N GLU A 10 -16.01 19.31 7.59
CA GLU A 10 -14.72 19.88 7.19
C GLU A 10 -13.52 19.14 7.80
N SER A 11 -13.60 18.74 9.08
CA SER A 11 -12.52 17.99 9.77
C SER A 11 -12.36 16.55 9.27
N LEU A 12 -13.36 16.02 8.55
CA LEU A 12 -13.29 14.69 7.97
C LEU A 12 -12.30 14.64 6.80
N ASN A 13 -12.11 15.76 6.07
CA ASN A 13 -11.26 15.94 4.90
C ASN A 13 -10.79 14.63 4.24
N LEU A 14 -11.74 13.91 3.63
CA LEU A 14 -11.52 12.58 3.02
C LEU A 14 -10.51 12.61 1.87
N LEU A 15 -10.22 13.79 1.33
CA LEU A 15 -9.25 13.97 0.26
C LEU A 15 -7.85 13.52 0.71
N THR A 16 -7.53 13.69 2.00
CA THR A 16 -6.27 13.24 2.59
C THR A 16 -6.08 11.73 2.52
N LEU A 17 -7.17 10.95 2.49
CA LEU A 17 -7.15 9.50 2.39
C LEU A 17 -7.06 8.98 0.95
N ALA A 18 -7.19 9.86 -0.05
CA ALA A 18 -7.30 9.46 -1.45
C ALA A 18 -6.13 8.56 -1.92
N PRO A 19 -4.84 8.88 -1.66
CA PRO A 19 -3.73 8.05 -2.12
C PRO A 19 -3.83 6.59 -1.64
N MET A 20 -4.04 6.41 -0.34
CA MET A 20 -4.14 5.10 0.30
C MET A 20 -5.36 4.32 -0.20
N LEU A 21 -6.50 5.00 -0.40
CA LEU A 21 -7.70 4.38 -0.93
C LEU A 21 -7.52 3.94 -2.39
N ILE A 22 -6.78 4.69 -3.21
CA ILE A 22 -6.48 4.33 -4.60
C ILE A 22 -5.64 3.05 -4.63
N ALA A 23 -4.61 2.94 -3.80
CA ALA A 23 -3.79 1.74 -3.71
C ALA A 23 -4.60 0.50 -3.26
N ILE A 24 -5.44 0.65 -2.22
CA ILE A 24 -6.31 -0.44 -1.73
C ILE A 24 -7.34 -0.85 -2.80
N ALA A 25 -8.03 0.12 -3.39
CA ALA A 25 -9.02 -0.14 -4.43
C ALA A 25 -8.37 -0.79 -5.65
N GLY A 26 -7.18 -0.34 -6.06
CA GLY A 26 -6.42 -0.96 -7.14
C GLY A 26 -6.07 -2.42 -6.86
N GLY A 27 -5.62 -2.73 -5.64
CA GLY A 27 -5.34 -4.11 -5.22
C GLY A 27 -6.59 -5.00 -5.25
N LEU A 28 -7.72 -4.51 -4.73
CA LEU A 28 -9.00 -5.22 -4.77
C LEU A 28 -9.51 -5.42 -6.19
N ILE A 29 -9.39 -4.41 -7.06
CA ILE A 29 -9.78 -4.50 -8.47
C ILE A 29 -8.96 -5.58 -9.18
N ILE A 30 -7.65 -5.66 -8.92
CA ILE A 30 -6.79 -6.71 -9.48
C ILE A 30 -7.29 -8.10 -9.07
N LEU A 31 -7.62 -8.30 -7.78
CA LEU A 31 -8.14 -9.58 -7.29
C LEU A 31 -9.51 -9.93 -7.90
N ILE A 32 -10.40 -8.94 -8.07
CA ILE A 32 -11.71 -9.16 -8.69
C ILE A 32 -11.55 -9.52 -10.17
N ILE A 33 -10.67 -8.83 -10.89
CA ILE A 33 -10.38 -9.10 -12.31
C ILE A 33 -9.85 -10.52 -12.47
N ASP A 34 -8.95 -10.93 -11.57
CA ASP A 34 -8.38 -12.26 -11.57
C ASP A 34 -9.44 -13.34 -11.30
N LEU A 35 -10.27 -13.14 -10.27
CA LEU A 35 -11.38 -14.06 -9.95
C LEU A 35 -12.39 -14.22 -11.11
N LEU A 36 -12.58 -13.18 -11.93
CA LEU A 36 -13.49 -13.22 -13.06
C LEU A 36 -12.84 -13.82 -14.33
N ASN A 37 -11.51 -13.76 -14.46
CA ASN A 37 -10.81 -14.14 -15.69
C ASN A 37 -9.49 -14.89 -15.40
N ASP A 38 -9.56 -16.22 -15.32
CA ASP A 38 -8.40 -17.12 -15.11
C ASP A 38 -7.32 -17.12 -16.23
N LYS A 39 -7.48 -16.34 -17.31
CA LYS A 39 -6.63 -16.42 -18.52
C LYS A 39 -5.97 -15.10 -18.95
N LEU A 40 -5.84 -14.14 -18.06
CA LEU A 40 -5.21 -12.86 -18.41
C LEU A 40 -3.69 -12.95 -18.42
N ASP A 41 -3.09 -12.26 -19.39
CA ASP A 41 -1.63 -12.18 -19.52
C ASP A 41 -1.03 -11.36 -18.38
N LYS A 42 0.09 -11.84 -17.84
CA LYS A 42 0.91 -11.15 -16.81
C LYS A 42 1.15 -9.66 -17.12
N THR A 43 1.34 -9.32 -18.40
CA THR A 43 1.59 -7.94 -18.83
C THR A 43 0.42 -7.01 -18.50
N LEU A 44 -0.82 -7.50 -18.52
CA LEU A 44 -2.00 -6.73 -18.16
C LEU A 44 -1.97 -6.33 -16.69
N TYR A 45 -1.67 -7.27 -15.78
CA TYR A 45 -1.60 -6.98 -14.35
C TYR A 45 -0.48 -6.00 -14.00
N VAL A 46 0.68 -6.10 -14.67
CA VAL A 46 1.76 -5.12 -14.51
C VAL A 46 1.32 -3.74 -14.97
N MET A 47 0.70 -3.64 -16.14
CA MET A 47 0.23 -2.36 -16.68
C MET A 47 -0.85 -1.74 -15.80
N LEU A 48 -1.78 -2.54 -15.28
CA LEU A 48 -2.81 -2.09 -14.36
C LEU A 48 -2.22 -1.59 -13.03
N THR A 49 -1.23 -2.30 -12.49
CA THR A 49 -0.52 -1.87 -11.27
C THR A 49 0.21 -0.54 -11.50
N VAL A 50 0.92 -0.39 -12.62
CA VAL A 50 1.58 0.88 -12.97
C VAL A 50 0.56 2.01 -13.15
N LEU A 51 -0.61 1.72 -13.73
CA LEU A 51 -1.69 2.70 -13.88
C LEU A 51 -2.22 3.15 -12.51
N VAL A 52 -2.47 2.22 -11.58
CA VAL A 52 -2.90 2.54 -10.21
C VAL A 52 -1.85 3.43 -9.53
N LEU A 53 -0.57 3.06 -9.60
CA LEU A 53 0.51 3.87 -9.03
C LEU A 53 0.60 5.26 -9.67
N PHE A 54 0.29 5.40 -10.96
CA PHE A 54 0.29 6.69 -11.64
C PHE A 54 -0.86 7.59 -11.20
N ILE A 55 -2.04 7.00 -11.01
CA ILE A 55 -3.20 7.71 -10.45
C ILE A 55 -2.91 8.14 -9.01
N ASP A 56 -2.31 7.24 -8.21
CA ASP A 56 -1.89 7.50 -6.84
C ASP A 56 -0.86 8.64 -6.76
N PHE A 57 0.16 8.63 -7.64
CA PHE A 57 1.13 9.71 -7.76
C PHE A 57 0.46 11.07 -8.04
N GLY A 58 -0.53 11.09 -8.95
CA GLY A 58 -1.31 12.29 -9.23
C GLY A 58 -2.14 12.75 -8.04
N ALA A 59 -2.72 11.82 -7.28
CA ALA A 59 -3.47 12.12 -6.07
C ALA A 59 -2.58 12.75 -4.99
N VAL A 60 -1.37 12.23 -4.78
CA VAL A 60 -0.40 12.79 -3.82
C VAL A 60 0.00 14.22 -4.20
N LEU A 61 0.19 14.51 -5.49
CA LEU A 61 0.48 15.87 -5.95
C LEU A 61 -0.70 16.85 -5.82
N GLY A 62 -1.93 16.33 -5.82
CA GLY A 62 -3.15 17.11 -5.62
C GLY A 62 -3.41 17.47 -4.14
N LEU A 63 -2.63 16.94 -3.21
CA LEU A 63 -2.77 17.24 -1.79
C LEU A 63 -2.25 18.64 -1.46
N THR A 64 -3.00 19.36 -0.64
CA THR A 64 -2.61 20.64 -0.08
C THR A 64 -1.73 20.44 1.15
N VAL A 65 -0.65 21.22 1.23
CA VAL A 65 0.33 21.15 2.32
C VAL A 65 -0.25 21.77 3.59
N ASN A 66 0.02 21.16 4.76
CA ASN A 66 -0.41 21.58 6.10
C ASN A 66 -1.93 21.45 6.34
N GLU A 67 -2.57 20.48 5.69
CA GLU A 67 -3.95 20.10 6.02
C GLU A 67 -3.97 18.95 7.03
N ARG A 68 -4.86 19.09 8.02
CA ARG A 68 -5.21 18.02 8.95
C ARG A 68 -6.49 17.36 8.45
N GLY A 69 -6.45 16.05 8.32
CA GLY A 69 -7.55 15.25 7.82
C GLY A 69 -7.94 14.15 8.78
N PHE A 70 -9.15 13.61 8.59
CA PHE A 70 -9.66 12.49 9.36
C PHE A 70 -9.62 12.72 10.88
N PHE A 71 -10.32 13.77 11.35
CA PHE A 71 -10.40 14.11 12.78
C PHE A 71 -9.05 14.36 13.45
N ASP A 72 -8.15 15.05 12.74
CA ASP A 72 -6.82 15.41 13.25
C ASP A 72 -5.86 14.23 13.45
N VAL A 73 -6.23 13.05 12.96
CA VAL A 73 -5.39 11.83 13.03
C VAL A 73 -4.41 11.77 11.87
N MET A 74 -4.75 12.38 10.73
CA MET A 74 -3.85 12.49 9.58
C MET A 74 -3.31 13.90 9.45
N LEU A 75 -2.02 13.97 9.16
CA LEU A 75 -1.25 15.19 9.13
C LEU A 75 -0.41 15.18 7.84
N ILE A 76 -0.85 15.98 6.87
CA ILE A 76 -0.21 16.04 5.55
C ILE A 76 0.79 17.18 5.50
N ASP A 77 2.04 16.80 5.77
CA ASP A 77 3.19 17.69 5.76
C ASP A 77 3.94 17.62 4.44
N GLY A 78 4.82 18.60 4.19
CA GLY A 78 5.77 18.52 3.08
C GLY A 78 6.66 17.27 3.15
N ILE A 79 7.06 16.82 4.35
CA ILE A 79 7.84 15.59 4.54
C ILE A 79 6.99 14.35 4.21
N SER A 80 5.71 14.36 4.60
CA SER A 80 4.80 13.26 4.29
C SER A 80 4.65 13.08 2.79
N ILE A 81 4.39 14.18 2.07
CA ILE A 81 4.26 14.19 0.61
C ILE A 81 5.55 13.68 -0.06
N ILE A 82 6.72 14.21 0.32
CA ILE A 82 8.00 13.77 -0.26
C ILE A 82 8.22 12.28 -0.04
N SER A 83 7.97 11.78 1.16
CA SER A 83 8.18 10.37 1.49
C SER A 83 7.21 9.45 0.73
N GLN A 84 5.93 9.85 0.61
CA GLN A 84 4.96 9.12 -0.21
C GLN A 84 5.38 9.08 -1.68
N LEU A 85 5.87 10.21 -2.23
CA LEU A 85 6.39 10.26 -3.60
C LEU A 85 7.62 9.35 -3.78
N MET A 86 8.50 9.25 -2.78
CA MET A 86 9.62 8.31 -2.82
C MET A 86 9.16 6.84 -2.84
N ILE A 87 8.17 6.48 -2.01
CA ILE A 87 7.60 5.13 -1.97
C ILE A 87 6.98 4.77 -3.31
N ILE A 88 6.14 5.65 -3.86
CA ILE A 88 5.47 5.43 -5.16
C ILE A 88 6.52 5.40 -6.29
N GLY A 89 7.48 6.32 -6.29
CA GLY A 89 8.53 6.40 -7.30
C GLY A 89 9.41 5.14 -7.32
N ALA A 90 9.82 4.63 -6.16
CA ALA A 90 10.55 3.37 -6.05
C ALA A 90 9.71 2.19 -6.56
N SER A 91 8.42 2.18 -6.23
CA SER A 91 7.48 1.14 -6.65
C SER A 91 7.24 1.13 -8.16
N MET A 92 7.13 2.30 -8.79
CA MET A 92 7.02 2.44 -10.25
C MET A 92 8.25 1.94 -10.99
N ILE A 93 9.44 2.11 -10.42
CA ILE A 93 10.68 1.58 -11.02
C ILE A 93 10.74 0.07 -10.82
N PHE A 94 10.31 -0.44 -9.67
CA PHE A 94 10.38 -1.86 -9.32
C PHE A 94 9.42 -2.74 -10.12
N ILE A 95 8.15 -2.34 -10.30
CA ILE A 95 7.12 -3.16 -10.93
C ILE A 95 7.48 -3.60 -12.38
N PRO A 96 8.02 -2.75 -13.27
CA PRO A 96 8.45 -3.16 -14.60
C PRO A 96 9.53 -4.24 -14.61
N LEU A 97 10.37 -4.36 -13.57
CA LEU A 97 11.35 -5.44 -13.47
C LEU A 97 10.67 -6.82 -13.38
N ALA A 98 9.42 -6.88 -12.90
CA ALA A 98 8.62 -8.10 -12.90
C ALA A 98 8.40 -8.67 -14.31
N LEU A 99 8.36 -7.83 -15.36
CA LEU A 99 8.21 -8.26 -16.76
C LEU A 99 9.49 -8.89 -17.31
N THR A 100 10.64 -8.35 -16.95
CA THR A 100 11.95 -8.76 -17.49
C THR A 100 12.36 -10.13 -16.99
N SER A 101 11.98 -10.50 -15.76
CA SER A 101 12.40 -11.79 -15.23
C SER A 101 11.54 -12.94 -15.75
N LYS A 102 12.00 -13.55 -16.85
CA LYS A 102 11.54 -14.87 -17.32
C LYS A 102 11.89 -16.01 -16.35
N ARG A 103 12.60 -15.73 -15.25
CA ARG A 103 13.20 -16.72 -14.34
C ARG A 103 12.41 -16.94 -13.05
N PHE A 104 11.47 -16.06 -12.71
CA PHE A 104 10.64 -16.18 -11.50
C PHE A 104 9.19 -16.49 -11.89
N HIS A 105 8.74 -17.71 -11.56
CA HIS A 105 7.35 -18.17 -11.73
C HIS A 105 6.37 -17.39 -10.82
N GLU A 106 6.86 -16.74 -9.77
CA GLU A 106 6.10 -15.95 -8.79
C GLU A 106 5.34 -14.77 -9.38
N PHE A 107 5.90 -14.14 -10.41
CA PHE A 107 5.28 -12.99 -11.06
C PHE A 107 4.14 -13.38 -12.02
N SER A 108 3.79 -14.66 -12.11
CA SER A 108 2.57 -15.09 -12.80
C SER A 108 1.33 -14.99 -11.92
N TYR A 109 1.49 -14.89 -10.59
CA TYR A 109 0.38 -14.82 -9.65
C TYR A 109 -0.15 -13.39 -9.55
N PRO A 110 -1.42 -13.13 -9.90
CA PRO A 110 -2.00 -11.79 -9.82
C PRO A 110 -2.09 -11.27 -8.39
N GLU A 111 -2.13 -12.18 -7.41
CA GLU A 111 -2.08 -11.89 -5.98
C GLU A 111 -0.79 -11.17 -5.57
N PHE A 112 0.32 -11.39 -6.29
CA PHE A 112 1.56 -10.63 -6.08
C PHE A 112 1.31 -9.13 -6.19
N PHE A 113 0.61 -8.70 -7.25
CA PHE A 113 0.37 -7.29 -7.53
C PHE A 113 -0.59 -6.66 -6.53
N ALA A 114 -1.62 -7.41 -6.12
CA ALA A 114 -2.57 -6.97 -5.11
C ALA A 114 -1.89 -6.79 -3.73
N LEU A 115 -1.13 -7.79 -3.27
CA LEU A 115 -0.37 -7.72 -2.03
C LEU A 115 0.68 -6.59 -2.06
N PHE A 116 1.32 -6.36 -3.21
CA PHE A 116 2.25 -5.26 -3.38
C PHE A 116 1.58 -3.88 -3.23
N LEU A 117 0.39 -3.69 -3.79
CA LEU A 117 -0.38 -2.46 -3.60
C LEU A 117 -0.87 -2.28 -2.16
N PHE A 118 -1.28 -3.35 -1.48
CA PHE A 118 -1.64 -3.29 -0.04
C PHE A 118 -0.44 -2.92 0.84
N MET A 119 0.75 -3.41 0.50
CA MET A 119 1.99 -3.02 1.17
C MET A 119 2.26 -1.52 1.02
N ILE A 120 2.10 -0.97 -0.19
CA ILE A 120 2.29 0.46 -0.44
C ILE A 120 1.26 1.29 0.33
N ALA A 121 0.00 0.89 0.35
CA ALA A 121 -1.03 1.56 1.12
C ALA A 121 -0.66 1.63 2.62
N GLY A 122 -0.15 0.53 3.19
CA GLY A 122 0.34 0.49 4.56
C GLY A 122 1.49 1.48 4.83
N PHE A 123 2.46 1.56 3.91
CA PHE A 123 3.54 2.54 4.02
C PHE A 123 3.06 3.99 3.85
N GLN A 124 2.05 4.24 3.02
CA GLN A 124 1.45 5.57 2.90
C GLN A 124 0.74 5.97 4.21
N PHE A 125 -0.02 5.06 4.84
CA PHE A 125 -0.62 5.30 6.17
C PHE A 125 0.43 5.64 7.22
N MET A 126 1.55 4.90 7.23
CA MET A 126 2.64 5.12 8.17
C MET A 126 3.21 6.55 8.08
N VAL A 127 3.31 7.11 6.88
CA VAL A 127 3.94 8.43 6.67
C VAL A 127 2.90 9.58 6.71
N ALA A 128 1.61 9.29 6.59
CA ALA A 128 0.53 10.29 6.56
C ALA A 128 -0.01 10.69 7.95
N THR A 129 0.66 10.31 9.05
CA THR A 129 0.15 10.49 10.42
C THR A 129 1.26 10.73 11.43
N ASP A 130 0.93 11.48 12.48
CA ASP A 130 1.73 11.66 13.70
C ASP A 130 1.25 10.75 14.85
N ASN A 131 0.17 9.98 14.65
CA ASN A 131 -0.39 9.09 15.64
C ASN A 131 0.36 7.76 15.66
N LEU A 132 1.04 7.47 16.77
CA LEU A 132 1.83 6.23 16.95
C LEU A 132 1.02 4.94 16.70
N ILE A 133 -0.28 4.92 17.01
CA ILE A 133 -1.13 3.76 16.77
C ILE A 133 -1.32 3.55 15.26
N LEU A 134 -1.56 4.64 14.51
CA LEU A 134 -1.76 4.53 13.07
C LEU A 134 -0.45 4.22 12.34
N ILE A 135 0.68 4.75 12.83
CA ILE A 135 2.03 4.36 12.37
C ILE A 135 2.23 2.84 12.55
N PHE A 136 1.93 2.32 13.75
CA PHE A 136 2.04 0.89 14.04
C PHE A 136 1.15 0.06 13.11
N VAL A 137 -0.13 0.42 12.95
CA VAL A 137 -1.06 -0.27 12.07
C VAL A 137 -0.59 -0.23 10.60
N GLY A 138 -0.04 0.90 10.14
CA GLY A 138 0.51 1.03 8.79
C GLY A 138 1.69 0.08 8.55
N ILE A 139 2.62 0.00 9.49
CA ILE A 139 3.77 -0.91 9.44
C ILE A 139 3.33 -2.37 9.48
N GLU A 140 2.41 -2.73 10.38
CA GLU A 140 1.90 -4.10 10.50
C GLU A 140 1.17 -4.54 9.22
N THR A 141 0.34 -3.65 8.65
CA THR A 141 -0.35 -3.91 7.39
C THR A 141 0.64 -4.16 6.25
N ALA A 142 1.67 -3.32 6.13
CA ALA A 142 2.72 -3.49 5.13
C ALA A 142 3.53 -4.78 5.36
N SER A 143 3.80 -5.12 6.62
CA SER A 143 4.57 -6.30 7.01
C SER A 143 3.82 -7.60 6.70
N LEU A 144 2.51 -7.69 6.99
CA LEU A 144 1.69 -8.85 6.66
C LEU A 144 1.63 -9.10 5.14
N ALA A 145 1.52 -8.04 4.34
CA ALA A 145 1.61 -8.12 2.89
C ALA A 145 3.00 -8.59 2.44
N LEU A 146 4.07 -8.12 3.07
CA LEU A 146 5.44 -8.54 2.75
C LEU A 146 5.70 -10.02 3.09
N TYR A 147 5.21 -10.51 4.25
CA TYR A 147 5.40 -11.90 4.65
C TYR A 147 4.74 -12.88 3.68
N THR A 148 3.54 -12.53 3.20
CA THR A 148 2.82 -13.31 2.19
C THR A 148 3.53 -13.26 0.83
N LEU A 149 4.06 -12.09 0.44
CA LEU A 149 4.90 -11.96 -0.77
C LEU A 149 6.14 -12.85 -0.72
N ILE A 150 6.83 -12.94 0.42
CA ILE A 150 8.02 -13.82 0.58
C ILE A 150 7.64 -15.29 0.41
N ALA A 151 6.48 -15.70 0.95
CA ALA A 151 6.00 -17.08 0.87
C ALA A 151 5.52 -17.50 -0.53
N LEU A 152 5.23 -16.53 -1.42
CA LEU A 152 4.59 -16.76 -2.72
C LEU A 152 5.42 -17.62 -3.69
N HIS A 153 6.76 -17.69 -3.52
CA HIS A 153 7.62 -18.58 -4.30
C HIS A 153 7.32 -20.06 -4.16
N ASN A 154 6.53 -20.46 -3.15
CA ASN A 154 6.13 -21.85 -2.95
C ASN A 154 7.34 -22.83 -2.96
N ARG A 155 8.44 -22.42 -2.32
CA ARG A 155 9.65 -23.22 -2.11
C ARG A 155 9.88 -23.38 -0.61
N SER A 156 10.48 -24.50 -0.20
CA SER A 156 10.84 -24.77 1.20
C SER A 156 11.61 -23.60 1.84
N ASN A 157 12.57 -23.04 1.11
CA ASN A 157 13.40 -21.93 1.60
C ASN A 157 12.61 -20.62 1.75
N SER A 158 11.61 -20.39 0.90
CA SER A 158 10.76 -19.20 0.96
C SER A 158 9.78 -19.26 2.12
N TYR A 159 9.24 -20.44 2.43
CA TYR A 159 8.44 -20.65 3.64
C TYR A 159 9.26 -20.43 4.91
N GLU A 160 10.47 -21.00 4.97
CA GLU A 160 11.36 -20.79 6.12
C GLU A 160 11.74 -19.31 6.26
N ALA A 161 12.02 -18.61 5.16
CA ALA A 161 12.32 -17.18 5.16
C ALA A 161 11.12 -16.34 5.63
N ALA A 162 9.91 -16.62 5.15
CA ALA A 162 8.69 -15.91 5.55
C ALA A 162 8.42 -16.09 7.05
N VAL A 163 8.55 -17.31 7.58
CA VAL A 163 8.38 -17.58 9.02
C VAL A 163 9.45 -16.87 9.85
N LYS A 164 10.71 -16.85 9.41
CA LYS A 164 11.78 -16.10 10.09
C LYS A 164 11.52 -14.60 10.09
N TYR A 165 11.05 -14.04 8.97
CA TYR A 165 10.72 -12.61 8.87
C TYR A 165 9.52 -12.26 9.74
N PHE A 166 8.49 -13.10 9.75
CA PHE A 166 7.32 -12.95 10.62
C PHE A 166 7.70 -13.01 12.11
N THR A 167 8.52 -13.98 12.53
CA THR A 167 8.93 -14.08 13.94
C THR A 167 9.81 -12.93 14.38
N MET A 168 10.74 -12.46 13.52
CA MET A 168 11.52 -11.24 13.79
C MET A 168 10.64 -10.01 13.88
N GLY A 169 9.64 -9.88 13.01
CA GLY A 169 8.67 -8.78 13.05
C GLY A 169 7.81 -8.81 14.31
N ALA A 170 7.23 -9.96 14.65
CA ALA A 170 6.42 -10.13 15.85
C ALA A 170 7.21 -9.87 17.14
N LEU A 171 8.51 -10.20 17.18
CA LEU A 171 9.39 -9.88 18.31
C LEU A 171 9.78 -8.40 18.38
N ALA A 172 9.78 -7.68 17.25
CA ALA A 172 10.05 -6.25 17.21
C ALA A 172 8.81 -5.40 17.51
N ALA A 173 7.62 -5.94 17.21
CA ALA A 173 6.33 -5.30 17.38
C ALA A 173 5.75 -5.43 18.80
N GLY A 174 6.14 -6.46 19.55
CA GLY A 174 5.73 -6.71 20.95
C GLY A 174 6.74 -6.19 21.96
#